data_AF-A0A3N5KAX7-F1
#
_entry.id   AF-A0A3N5KAX7-F1
#
_cell.length_a   1.000
_cell.length_b   1.000
_cell.length_c   1.000
_cell.angle_alpha   90.00
_cell.angle_beta   90.00
_cell.angle_gamma   90.00
#
_symmetry.space_group_name_H-M   'P 1'
#
loop_
_entity.id
_entity.type
_entity.pdbx_description
1 polymer ?
#
loop_
_entity_poly.entity_id
_entity_poly.type
_entity_poly.pdbx_seq_one_letter_code
_entity_poly.pdbx_strand_id
1 'polypeptide(L)'
;MADTFPRQYARTRRLTLGEPRNFTISPDGKRVVFLRSGAGDDPANGLWVYDVDQDEEVHVVDAADLLEQADEVLPPQERARRERVREQAGGIVAYATDAETTMAAFALAGRLFTVHLTTGAVHEVPTEGPVFDPRPDPKGRRVAYVSG
;
A
#
# COMPACT_ATOMS: atom_id res chain seq x y z
N MET A 1 27.04 0.65 18.34
CA MET A 1 26.84 1.99 18.94
C MET A 1 25.34 2.11 19.18
N ALA A 2 24.89 2.23 20.43
CA ALA A 2 23.44 2.24 20.73
C ALA A 2 22.76 3.45 20.08
N ASP A 3 21.58 3.23 19.49
CA ASP A 3 20.76 4.31 18.89
C ASP A 3 20.32 5.28 20.00
N THR A 4 20.49 6.58 19.78
CA THR A 4 20.17 7.58 20.82
C THR A 4 18.68 7.87 20.80
N PHE A 5 18.10 8.21 21.96
CA PHE A 5 16.67 8.53 22.05
C PHE A 5 16.20 9.57 20.99
N PRO A 6 16.89 10.70 20.75
CA PRO A 6 16.49 11.64 19.70
C PRO A 6 16.50 11.04 18.28
N ARG A 7 17.46 10.18 17.97
CA ARG A 7 17.56 9.50 16.66
C ARG A 7 16.45 8.46 16.49
N GLN A 8 16.22 7.64 17.51
CA GLN A 8 15.13 6.67 17.53
C GLN A 8 13.77 7.37 17.42
N TYR A 9 13.55 8.43 18.21
CA TYR A 9 12.29 9.20 18.19
C TYR A 9 12.04 9.88 16.84
N ALA A 10 13.08 10.39 16.17
CA ALA A 10 12.95 10.96 14.83
C ALA A 10 12.64 9.89 13.76
N ARG A 11 13.40 8.78 13.74
CA ARG A 11 13.25 7.70 12.75
C ARG A 11 11.90 6.99 12.82
N THR A 12 11.38 6.80 14.03
CA THR A 12 10.08 6.14 14.27
C THR A 12 8.88 7.10 14.21
N ARG A 13 9.10 8.35 13.78
CA ARG A 13 8.10 9.43 13.79
C ARG A 13 7.36 9.53 15.11
N ARG A 14 8.11 9.64 16.22
CA ARG A 14 7.58 9.69 17.59
C ARG A 14 6.96 8.35 18.04
N LEU A 15 7.52 7.22 17.58
CA LEU A 15 7.03 5.87 17.86
C LEU A 15 5.59 5.62 17.38
N THR A 16 5.20 6.27 16.26
CA THR A 16 3.86 6.15 15.66
C THR A 16 3.86 5.30 14.39
N LEU A 17 5.03 5.00 13.82
CA LEU A 17 5.13 4.02 12.74
C LEU A 17 4.62 2.67 13.25
N GLY A 18 3.76 2.05 12.45
CA GLY A 18 3.06 0.82 12.79
C GLY A 18 1.67 1.02 13.40
N GLU A 19 1.20 2.26 13.60
CA GLU A 19 -0.20 2.52 13.95
C GLU A 19 -1.12 2.22 12.73
N PRO A 20 -2.07 1.29 12.85
CA PRO A 20 -2.95 0.94 11.74
C PRO A 20 -4.01 2.03 11.51
N ARG A 21 -4.33 2.27 10.24
CA ARG A 21 -5.25 3.34 9.82
C ARG A 21 -6.08 2.95 8.59
N ASN A 22 -7.04 3.79 8.21
CA ASN A 22 -7.88 3.59 7.02
C ASN A 22 -8.59 2.23 7.02
N PHE A 23 -9.31 1.91 8.09
CA PHE A 23 -9.99 0.62 8.24
C PHE A 23 -11.19 0.47 7.29
N THR A 24 -11.31 -0.70 6.68
CA THR A 24 -12.52 -1.16 5.98
C THR A 24 -12.87 -2.54 6.50
N ILE A 25 -14.12 -2.72 6.94
CA ILE A 25 -14.62 -4.00 7.44
C ILE A 25 -15.47 -4.63 6.34
N SER A 26 -15.23 -5.91 6.03
CA SER A 26 -16.04 -6.62 5.04
C SER A 26 -17.50 -6.76 5.50
N PRO A 27 -18.48 -6.79 4.59
CA PRO A 27 -19.90 -6.90 4.97
C PRO A 27 -20.24 -8.16 5.77
N ASP A 28 -19.51 -9.25 5.52
CA ASP A 28 -19.63 -10.52 6.25
C ASP A 28 -18.94 -10.50 7.63
N GLY A 29 -18.22 -9.42 7.97
CA GLY A 29 -17.50 -9.24 9.23
C GLY A 29 -16.24 -10.09 9.37
N LYS A 30 -15.83 -10.81 8.32
CA LYS A 30 -14.72 -11.78 8.39
C LYS A 30 -13.35 -11.18 8.18
N ARG A 31 -13.27 -9.98 7.61
CA ARG A 31 -12.00 -9.35 7.22
C ARG A 31 -11.98 -7.88 7.58
N VAL A 32 -10.85 -7.44 8.11
CA VAL A 32 -10.56 -6.02 8.36
C VAL A 32 -9.35 -5.63 7.53
N VAL A 33 -9.54 -4.76 6.54
CA VAL A 33 -8.48 -4.22 5.69
C VAL A 33 -8.00 -2.90 6.30
N PHE A 34 -6.69 -2.67 6.31
CA PHE A 34 -6.11 -1.44 6.84
C PHE A 34 -4.72 -1.15 6.25
N LEU A 35 -4.24 0.07 6.47
CA LEU A 35 -2.89 0.49 6.11
C LEU A 35 -2.03 0.55 7.36
N ARG A 36 -0.81 0.04 7.26
CA ARG A 36 0.17 0.02 8.36
C ARG A 36 1.57 -0.13 7.78
N SER A 37 2.58 0.45 8.43
CA SER A 37 3.97 0.17 8.05
C SER A 37 4.39 -1.25 8.42
N GLY A 38 5.34 -1.81 7.64
CA GLY A 38 5.85 -3.17 7.88
C GLY A 38 6.65 -3.29 9.18
N ALA A 39 7.31 -2.19 9.58
CA ALA A 39 8.14 -2.13 10.77
C ALA A 39 8.06 -0.75 11.46
N GLY A 40 8.56 -0.69 12.70
CA GLY A 40 8.58 0.54 13.50
C GLY A 40 9.56 1.61 13.01
N ASP A 41 10.44 1.27 12.07
CA ASP A 41 11.37 2.18 11.40
C ASP A 41 11.15 2.27 9.88
N ASP A 42 10.10 1.63 9.37
CA ASP A 42 9.67 1.73 7.98
C ASP A 42 8.60 2.83 7.84
N PRO A 43 8.90 3.94 7.14
CA PRO A 43 7.95 5.03 6.96
C PRO A 43 6.86 4.75 5.91
N ALA A 44 6.99 3.68 5.11
CA ALA A 44 6.04 3.33 4.06
C ALA A 44 4.92 2.44 4.62
N ASN A 45 3.67 2.76 4.30
CA ASN A 45 2.58 1.85 4.62
C ASN A 45 2.41 0.81 3.51
N GLY A 46 2.18 -0.42 3.92
CA GLY A 46 1.62 -1.48 3.10
C GLY A 46 0.11 -1.67 3.36
N LEU A 47 -0.48 -2.59 2.60
CA LEU A 47 -1.87 -3.01 2.79
C LEU A 47 -1.91 -4.31 3.58
N TRP A 48 -2.73 -4.32 4.62
CA TRP A 48 -2.88 -5.44 5.54
C TRP A 48 -4.33 -5.92 5.58
N VAL A 49 -4.49 -7.20 5.86
CA VAL A 49 -5.78 -7.84 6.13
C VAL A 49 -5.67 -8.59 7.45
N TYR A 50 -6.59 -8.34 8.36
CA TYR A 50 -6.83 -9.20 9.51
C TYR A 50 -7.99 -10.14 9.18
N ASP A 51 -7.72 -11.44 9.22
CA ASP A 51 -8.72 -12.50 9.12
C ASP A 51 -9.29 -12.79 10.50
N VAL A 52 -10.58 -12.48 10.68
CA VAL A 52 -11.27 -12.58 11.98
C VAL A 52 -11.52 -14.03 12.37
N ASP A 53 -11.70 -14.93 11.38
CA ASP A 53 -11.96 -16.34 11.64
C ASP A 53 -10.66 -17.06 12.05
N GLN A 54 -9.52 -16.66 11.49
CA GLN A 54 -8.20 -17.25 11.80
C GLN A 54 -7.44 -16.54 12.92
N ASP A 55 -7.84 -15.32 13.31
CA ASP A 55 -7.11 -14.45 14.25
C ASP A 55 -5.68 -14.13 13.76
N GLU A 56 -5.54 -13.87 12.45
CA GLU A 56 -4.24 -13.64 11.82
C GLU A 56 -4.19 -12.33 11.03
N GLU A 57 -3.08 -11.60 11.15
CA GLU A 57 -2.75 -10.44 10.29
C GLU A 57 -1.86 -10.88 9.13
N VAL A 58 -2.26 -10.52 7.91
CA VAL A 58 -1.51 -10.79 6.68
C VAL A 58 -1.08 -9.48 6.03
N HIS A 59 0.22 -9.34 5.78
CA HIS A 59 0.77 -8.25 4.97
C HIS A 59 0.53 -8.57 3.49
N VAL A 60 -0.56 -8.05 2.93
CA VAL A 60 -1.02 -8.42 1.58
C VAL A 60 -0.24 -7.68 0.50
N VAL A 61 0.16 -6.43 0.77
CA VAL A 61 0.96 -5.64 -0.18
C VAL A 61 2.06 -4.90 0.57
N ASP A 62 3.30 -5.23 0.27
CA ASP A 62 4.45 -4.39 0.56
C ASP A 62 4.66 -3.36 -0.57
N ALA A 63 4.67 -2.08 -0.21
CA ALA A 63 4.86 -1.00 -1.17
C ALA A 63 6.29 -1.00 -1.76
N ALA A 64 7.30 -1.41 -1.00
CA ALA A 64 8.68 -1.47 -1.47
C ALA A 64 8.83 -2.53 -2.57
N ASP A 65 8.29 -3.73 -2.35
CA ASP A 65 8.36 -4.85 -3.30
C ASP A 65 7.74 -4.48 -4.66
N LEU A 66 6.56 -3.85 -4.66
CA LEU A 66 5.90 -3.43 -5.90
C LEU A 66 6.68 -2.35 -6.67
N LEU A 67 7.37 -1.49 -5.94
CA LEU A 67 8.19 -0.45 -6.53
C LEU A 67 9.50 -1.02 -7.06
N GLU A 68 10.14 -1.98 -6.38
CA GLU A 68 11.34 -2.65 -6.88
C GLU A 68 11.07 -3.40 -8.20
N GLN A 69 9.98 -4.16 -8.26
CA GLN A 69 9.57 -4.88 -9.48
C GLN A 69 9.36 -3.93 -10.68
N ALA A 70 8.85 -2.72 -10.43
CA ALA A 70 8.67 -1.70 -11.47
C ALA A 70 9.99 -1.16 -12.05
N ASP A 71 11.06 -1.17 -11.25
CA ASP A 71 12.34 -0.57 -11.60
C ASP A 71 13.32 -1.53 -12.26
N GLU A 72 13.10 -2.85 -12.22
CA GLU A 72 13.92 -3.85 -12.93
C GLU A 72 14.01 -3.57 -14.44
N VAL A 73 13.01 -2.89 -15.00
CA VAL A 73 12.91 -2.58 -16.44
C VAL A 73 13.57 -1.24 -16.80
N LEU A 74 14.07 -0.48 -15.83
CA LEU A 74 14.56 0.89 -16.04
C LEU A 74 16.08 1.00 -16.15
N PRO A 75 16.61 1.92 -16.98
CA PRO A 75 18.02 2.27 -17.01
C PRO A 75 18.52 2.78 -15.64
N PRO A 76 19.81 2.56 -15.28
CA PRO A 76 20.36 2.93 -13.97
C PRO A 76 20.16 4.41 -13.57
N GLN A 77 20.19 5.32 -14.55
CA GLN A 77 20.02 6.75 -14.32
C GLN A 77 18.58 7.11 -13.93
N GLU A 78 17.59 6.41 -14.49
CA GLU A 78 16.16 6.62 -14.16
C GLU A 78 15.82 5.96 -12.81
N ARG A 79 16.43 4.80 -12.50
CA ARG A 79 16.34 4.16 -11.18
C ARG A 79 16.82 5.11 -10.06
N ALA A 80 18.00 5.70 -10.22
CA ALA A 80 18.56 6.63 -9.23
C ALA A 80 17.69 7.90 -9.03
N ARG A 81 16.98 8.34 -10.07
CA ARG A 81 16.00 9.43 -9.95
C ARG A 81 14.79 9.00 -9.13
N ARG A 82 14.25 7.80 -9.38
CA ARG A 82 13.08 7.27 -8.67
C ARG A 82 13.37 6.91 -7.22
N GLU A 83 14.55 6.41 -6.90
CA GLU A 83 14.99 6.18 -5.51
C GLU A 83 14.89 7.45 -4.66
N ARG A 84 15.25 8.62 -5.20
CA ARG A 84 15.11 9.92 -4.50
C ARG A 84 13.65 10.35 -4.32
N VAL A 85 12.77 9.96 -5.23
CA VAL A 85 11.32 10.21 -5.10
C VAL A 85 10.71 9.28 -4.07
N ARG A 86 11.17 8.03 -3.96
CA ARG A 86 10.76 7.06 -2.92
C ARG A 86 11.14 7.48 -1.52
N GLU A 87 12.31 8.11 -1.37
CA GLU A 87 12.71 8.76 -0.11
C GLU A 87 11.66 9.77 0.40
N GLN A 88 10.82 10.30 -0.50
CA GLN A 88 9.71 11.21 -0.16
C GLN A 88 8.32 10.55 -0.21
N ALA A 89 8.13 9.44 -0.94
CA ALA A 89 6.84 8.78 -1.16
C ALA A 89 6.58 7.68 -0.12
N GLY A 90 5.84 8.00 0.94
CA GLY A 90 5.57 7.13 2.09
C GLY A 90 4.55 6.00 1.88
N GLY A 91 4.76 5.15 0.88
CA GLY A 91 3.98 3.93 0.63
C GLY A 91 2.53 4.18 0.18
N ILE A 92 1.63 3.23 0.47
CA ILE A 92 0.20 3.32 0.17
C ILE A 92 -0.45 4.30 1.15
N VAL A 93 -1.09 5.34 0.65
CA VAL A 93 -1.71 6.37 1.51
C VAL A 93 -3.22 6.21 1.68
N ALA A 94 -3.88 5.62 0.69
CA ALA A 94 -5.30 5.33 0.64
C ALA A 94 -5.57 4.15 -0.30
N TYR A 95 -6.69 3.47 -0.07
CA TYR A 95 -7.22 2.43 -0.95
C TYR A 95 -8.75 2.51 -0.97
N ALA A 96 -9.37 1.81 -1.91
CA ALA A 96 -10.81 1.59 -1.97
C ALA A 96 -11.08 0.12 -2.34
N THR A 97 -12.23 -0.42 -1.93
CA THR A 97 -12.59 -1.82 -2.17
C THR A 97 -13.87 -1.94 -2.99
N ASP A 98 -14.08 -3.11 -3.57
CA ASP A 98 -15.40 -3.53 -4.05
C ASP A 98 -16.38 -3.71 -2.86
N ALA A 99 -17.65 -3.98 -3.16
CA ALA A 99 -18.70 -4.04 -2.14
C ALA A 99 -18.51 -5.19 -1.15
N GLU A 100 -18.01 -6.34 -1.62
CA GLU A 100 -17.75 -7.53 -0.79
C GLU A 100 -16.35 -7.50 -0.14
N THR A 101 -15.61 -6.40 -0.33
CA THR A 101 -14.24 -6.23 0.17
C THR A 101 -13.33 -7.36 -0.29
N THR A 102 -13.55 -7.98 -1.45
CA THR A 102 -12.72 -9.07 -2.00
C THR A 102 -11.48 -8.55 -2.71
N MET A 103 -11.51 -7.31 -3.17
CA MET A 103 -10.40 -6.66 -3.85
C MET A 103 -10.19 -5.23 -3.34
N ALA A 104 -8.95 -4.75 -3.40
CA ALA A 104 -8.62 -3.35 -3.14
C ALA A 104 -7.88 -2.72 -4.33
N ALA A 105 -8.20 -1.47 -4.64
CA ALA A 105 -7.48 -0.64 -5.58
C ALA A 105 -6.79 0.51 -4.85
N PHE A 106 -5.55 0.82 -5.25
CA PHE A 106 -4.76 1.89 -4.64
C PHE A 106 -3.77 2.48 -5.65
N ALA A 107 -3.35 3.71 -5.38
CA ALA A 107 -2.31 4.38 -6.14
C ALA A 107 -0.97 4.31 -5.39
N LEU A 108 0.10 3.99 -6.11
CA LEU A 108 1.46 3.95 -5.56
C LEU A 108 2.44 4.49 -6.59
N ALA A 109 3.19 5.53 -6.22
CA ALA A 109 4.08 6.28 -7.12
C ALA A 109 3.43 6.69 -8.46
N GLY A 110 2.15 7.12 -8.40
CA GLY A 110 1.38 7.54 -9.57
C GLY A 110 0.88 6.38 -10.45
N ARG A 111 1.10 5.12 -10.08
CA ARG A 111 0.59 3.95 -10.80
C ARG A 111 -0.65 3.39 -10.11
N LEU A 112 -1.53 2.77 -10.89
CA LEU A 112 -2.71 2.07 -10.38
C LEU A 112 -2.41 0.59 -10.15
N PHE A 113 -2.73 0.11 -8.96
CA PHE A 113 -2.67 -1.30 -8.61
C PHE A 113 -4.02 -1.78 -8.08
N THR A 114 -4.27 -3.06 -8.30
CA THR A 114 -5.36 -3.83 -7.72
C THR A 114 -4.79 -5.05 -7.01
N VAL A 115 -5.41 -5.47 -5.92
CA VAL A 115 -5.03 -6.69 -5.20
C VAL A 115 -6.26 -7.48 -4.79
N HIS A 116 -6.20 -8.80 -4.94
CA HIS A 116 -7.19 -9.70 -4.39
C HIS A 116 -6.86 -9.98 -2.91
N LEU A 117 -7.76 -9.59 -2.01
CA LEU A 117 -7.50 -9.51 -0.57
C LEU A 117 -7.36 -10.89 0.11
N THR A 118 -7.87 -11.96 -0.50
CA THR A 118 -7.70 -13.34 0.02
C THR A 118 -6.46 -14.05 -0.51
N THR A 119 -6.05 -13.77 -1.76
CA THR A 119 -4.95 -14.52 -2.40
C THR A 119 -3.64 -13.74 -2.43
N GLY A 120 -3.69 -12.42 -2.15
CA GLY A 120 -2.55 -11.53 -2.31
C GLY A 120 -2.14 -11.28 -3.76
N ALA A 121 -2.94 -11.72 -4.74
CA ALA A 121 -2.61 -11.53 -6.15
C ALA A 121 -2.70 -10.04 -6.51
N VAL A 122 -1.56 -9.42 -6.79
CA VAL A 122 -1.45 -8.01 -7.20
C VAL A 122 -1.36 -7.90 -8.73
N HIS A 123 -2.07 -6.93 -9.28
CA HIS A 123 -2.01 -6.56 -10.69
C HIS A 123 -1.87 -5.05 -10.84
N GLU A 124 -0.86 -4.61 -11.60
CA GLU A 124 -0.80 -3.24 -12.10
C GLU A 124 -1.80 -3.07 -13.24
N VAL A 125 -2.58 -1.98 -13.20
CA VAL A 125 -3.51 -1.60 -14.26
C VAL A 125 -2.87 -0.51 -15.09
N PRO A 126 -2.63 -0.73 -16.40
CA PRO A 126 -2.06 0.29 -17.27
C PRO A 126 -2.94 1.54 -17.34
N THR A 127 -2.34 2.72 -17.19
CA THR A 127 -3.00 4.03 -17.28
C THR A 127 -2.22 5.00 -18.16
N GLU A 128 -2.90 6.00 -18.72
CA GLU A 128 -2.28 6.98 -19.64
C GLU A 128 -1.36 8.00 -18.93
N GLY A 129 -1.50 8.15 -17.61
CA GLY A 129 -0.73 9.09 -16.80
C GLY A 129 -0.80 8.77 -15.31
N PRO A 130 -0.26 9.66 -14.46
CA PRO A 130 -0.28 9.48 -13.01
C PRO A 130 -1.70 9.40 -12.46
N VAL A 131 -1.93 8.44 -11.56
CA VAL A 131 -3.25 8.09 -11.03
C VAL A 131 -3.47 8.63 -9.62
N PHE A 132 -4.68 9.15 -9.40
CA PHE A 132 -5.20 9.61 -8.12
C PHE A 132 -6.60 9.03 -7.86
N ASP A 133 -6.92 8.81 -6.58
CA ASP A 133 -8.23 8.36 -6.08
C ASP A 133 -8.87 7.19 -6.88
N PRO A 134 -8.24 6.01 -6.94
CA PRO A 134 -8.85 4.86 -7.61
C PRO A 134 -10.09 4.36 -6.85
N ARG A 135 -11.15 4.08 -7.61
CA ARG A 135 -12.47 3.67 -7.14
C ARG A 135 -12.95 2.44 -7.92
N PRO A 136 -12.83 1.23 -7.35
CA PRO A 136 -13.40 0.04 -7.96
C PRO A 136 -14.93 0.16 -8.00
N ASP A 137 -15.55 -0.42 -9.04
CA ASP A 137 -17.00 -0.60 -9.05
C ASP A 137 -17.42 -1.63 -7.99
N PRO A 138 -18.71 -1.69 -7.59
CA PRO A 138 -19.16 -2.60 -6.54
C PRO A 138 -18.85 -4.08 -6.79
N LYS A 139 -18.65 -4.50 -8.05
CA LYS A 139 -18.28 -5.88 -8.42
C LYS A 139 -16.79 -6.12 -8.59
N GLY A 140 -15.94 -5.10 -8.39
CA GLY A 140 -14.48 -5.21 -8.53
C GLY A 140 -13.97 -5.51 -9.95
N ARG A 141 -14.77 -5.21 -10.98
CA ARG A 141 -14.45 -5.50 -12.40
C ARG A 141 -13.83 -4.33 -13.13
N ARG A 142 -14.09 -3.11 -12.67
CA ARG A 142 -13.61 -1.86 -13.26
C ARG A 142 -13.13 -0.94 -12.16
N VAL A 143 -12.15 -0.11 -12.47
CA VAL A 143 -11.66 0.92 -11.55
C VAL A 143 -11.75 2.26 -12.25
N ALA A 144 -12.54 3.17 -11.69
CA ALA A 144 -12.51 4.58 -12.07
C ALA A 144 -11.35 5.27 -11.35
N TYR A 145 -10.75 6.29 -11.95
CA TYR A 145 -9.65 7.03 -11.36
C TYR A 145 -9.55 8.44 -11.95
N VAL A 146 -8.82 9.31 -11.26
CA VAL A 146 -8.44 10.64 -11.76
C VAL A 146 -7.00 10.58 -12.29
N SER A 147 -6.73 11.25 -13.41
CA SER A 147 -5.39 11.36 -13.99
C SER A 147 -4.98 12.81 -14.16
N GLY A 148 -3.71 13.15 -13.87
CA GLY A 148 -3.17 14.50 -13.99
C GLY A 148 -1.68 14.63 -13.73
#